data_AF-A0AAV8WWF2-F1
#
_entry.id   AF-A0AAV8WWF2-F1
#
_cell.length_a   1.000
_cell.length_b   1.000
_cell.length_c   1.000
_cell.angle_alpha   90.00
_cell.angle_beta   90.00
_cell.angle_gamma   90.00
#
_symmetry.space_group_name_H-M   'P 1'
#
loop_
_entity.id
_entity.type
_entity.pdbx_description
1 polymer ?
#
loop_
_entity_poly.entity_id
_entity_poly.type
_entity_poly.pdbx_seq_one_letter_code
_entity_poly.pdbx_strand_id
1 'polypeptide(L)' 'MFGTLRKGLPKEVTSTKLKKGEIVGRENPNGVVVLKWRDQRDVYGLSTCHTLDKIAIGKKK' A
#
# COMPACT_ATOMS: atom_id res chain seq x y z
N MET A 1 5.26 12.66 1.46
CA MET A 1 5.91 12.54 0.13
C MET A 1 5.49 11.20 -0.47
N PHE A 2 5.20 11.14 -1.78
CA PHE A 2 4.75 9.91 -2.46
C PHE A 2 5.77 9.49 -3.52
N GLY A 3 6.19 8.23 -3.48
CA GLY A 3 7.17 7.66 -4.41
C GLY A 3 6.77 6.27 -4.88
N THR A 4 7.45 5.76 -5.91
CA THR A 4 7.26 4.39 -6.40
C THR A 4 8.54 3.59 -6.20
N LEU A 5 8.43 2.36 -5.70
CA LEU A 5 9.57 1.48 -5.45
C LEU A 5 9.26 0.09 -6.00
N ARG A 6 10.25 -0.53 -6.68
CA ARG A 6 10.10 -1.86 -7.28
C ARG A 6 10.90 -2.96 -6.57
N LYS A 7 11.78 -2.62 -5.62
CA LYS A 7 12.67 -3.55 -4.90
C LYS A 7 12.67 -3.23 -3.40
N GLY A 8 12.84 -4.23 -2.54
CA GLY A 8 12.87 -4.02 -1.07
C GLY A 8 11.50 -3.84 -0.42
N LEU A 9 10.41 -4.19 -1.12
CA LEU A 9 9.07 -4.17 -0.56
C LEU A 9 8.78 -5.46 0.23
N PRO A 10 7.95 -5.38 1.30
CA PRO A 10 7.60 -6.55 2.09
C PRO A 10 6.92 -7.62 1.23
N LYS A 11 7.34 -8.88 1.43
CA LYS A 11 6.81 -10.05 0.70
C LYS A 11 5.31 -10.25 0.93
N GLU A 12 4.81 -9.90 2.10
CA GLU A 12 3.38 -9.96 2.43
C GLU A 12 2.53 -9.14 1.45
N VAL A 13 2.98 -7.94 1.08
CA VAL A 13 2.27 -7.06 0.16
C VAL A 13 2.55 -7.47 -1.30
N THR A 14 3.79 -7.82 -1.63
CA THR A 14 4.18 -8.14 -3.03
C THR A 14 3.69 -9.49 -3.51
N SER A 15 3.65 -10.50 -2.63
CA SER A 15 3.20 -11.87 -2.94
C SER A 15 1.69 -12.02 -2.99
N THR A 16 0.93 -11.02 -2.51
CA THR A 16 -0.54 -11.02 -2.58
C THR A 16 -0.99 -10.89 -4.03
N LYS A 17 -1.67 -11.91 -4.57
CA LYS A 17 -2.32 -11.83 -5.89
C LYS A 17 -3.58 -10.99 -5.78
N LEU A 18 -3.61 -9.86 -6.48
CA LEU A 18 -4.75 -8.96 -6.57
C LEU A 18 -5.51 -9.18 -7.87
N LYS A 19 -6.82 -8.99 -7.84
CA LYS A 19 -7.65 -8.82 -9.05
C LYS A 19 -7.60 -7.37 -9.51
N LYS A 20 -7.96 -7.13 -10.77
CA LYS A 20 -8.07 -5.77 -11.32
C LYS A 20 -9.05 -4.94 -10.46
N GLY A 21 -8.61 -3.79 -9.99
CA GLY A 21 -9.35 -2.90 -9.09
C GLY A 21 -9.13 -3.18 -7.60
N GLU A 22 -8.38 -4.21 -7.22
CA GLU A 22 -8.04 -4.47 -5.81
C GLU A 22 -6.76 -3.74 -5.39
N ILE A 23 -6.75 -3.36 -4.11
CA ILE A 23 -5.68 -2.61 -3.45
C ILE A 23 -5.37 -3.31 -2.13
N VAL A 24 -4.09 -3.49 -1.83
CA VAL A 24 -3.58 -3.93 -0.53
C VAL A 24 -2.52 -2.93 -0.06
N GLY A 25 -2.53 -2.62 1.23
CA GLY A 25 -1.55 -1.73 1.82
C GLY A 25 -1.12 -2.21 3.19
N ARG A 26 0.08 -1.82 3.59
CA ARG A 26 0.61 -2.04 4.92
C ARG A 26 1.32 -0.79 5.38
N GLU A 27 1.09 -0.43 6.62
CA GLU A 27 1.82 0.65 7.28
C GLU A 27 2.79 0.06 8.30
N ASN A 28 4.00 0.60 8.34
CA ASN A 28 5.00 0.30 9.36
C ASN A 28 4.89 1.29 10.54
N PRO A 29 5.36 0.90 11.74
CA PRO A 29 5.36 1.78 12.92
C PRO A 29 6.04 3.14 12.71
N ASN A 30 6.98 3.22 11.77
CA ASN A 30 7.69 4.44 11.40
C ASN A 30 6.88 5.40 10.50
N GLY A 31 5.58 5.17 10.29
CA GLY A 31 4.70 6.01 9.45
C GLY A 31 4.91 5.82 7.94
N VAL A 32 5.57 4.74 7.53
CA VAL A 32 5.76 4.41 6.11
C VAL A 32 4.65 3.48 5.65
N VAL A 33 3.86 3.92 4.69
CA VAL A 33 2.79 3.15 4.04
C VAL A 33 3.30 2.60 2.71
N VAL A 34 3.28 1.28 2.57
CA VAL A 34 3.48 0.57 1.31
C VAL A 34 2.10 0.20 0.77
N LEU A 35 1.85 0.46 -0.50
CA LEU A 35 0.62 0.06 -1.17
C LEU A 35 0.91 -0.65 -2.49
N LYS A 36 0.07 -1.63 -2.81
CA LYS A 36 0.07 -2.38 -4.07
C LYS A 36 -1.35 -2.37 -4.61
N TRP A 37 -1.51 -1.99 -5.86
CA TRP A 37 -2.79 -2.07 -6.56
C TRP A 37 -2.61 -2.68 -7.92
N ARG A 38 -3.67 -3.34 -8.41
CA ARG A 38 -3.69 -3.93 -9.74
C ARG A 38 -4.69 -3.19 -10.61
N ASP A 39 -4.16 -2.40 -11.53
CA ASP A 39 -4.95 -1.85 -12.63
C ASP A 39 -4.78 -2.76 -13.86
N GLN A 40 -4.04 -2.34 -14.89
CA GLN A 40 -3.58 -3.23 -15.97
C GLN A 40 -2.38 -4.10 -15.56
N ARG A 41 -1.55 -3.63 -14.63
CA ARG A 41 -0.39 -4.31 -14.06
C ARG A 41 -0.33 -4.10 -12.56
N ASP A 42 0.48 -4.88 -11.86
CA ASP A 42 0.80 -4.61 -10.45
C ASP A 42 1.62 -3.33 -10.35
N VAL A 43 1.09 -2.34 -9.63
CA VAL A 43 1.76 -1.08 -9.34
C VAL A 43 2.00 -1.00 -7.83
N TYR A 44 3.14 -0.46 -7.45
CA TYR A 44 3.58 -0.32 -6.07
C TYR A 44 3.83 1.14 -5.75
N GLY A 45 3.35 1.58 -4.60
CA GLY A 45 3.49 2.94 -4.08
C GLY A 45 4.04 2.93 -2.67
N LEU A 46 4.79 3.97 -2.35
CA LEU A 46 5.28 4.27 -1.02
C LEU A 46 4.83 5.68 -0.67
N SER A 47 4.19 5.81 0.48
CA SER A 47 3.86 7.10 1.08
C SER A 47 4.43 7.16 2.48
N THR A 48 4.94 8.32 2.87
CA THR A 48 5.22 8.61 4.27
C THR A 48 4.07 9.43 4.83
N CYS A 49 3.35 8.86 5.78
CA CYS A 49 2.36 9.56 6.58
C CYS A 49 3.04 9.98 7.88
N HIS A 50 3.35 11.27 8.03
CA HIS A 50 3.64 11.84 9.33
C HIS A 50 2.33 11.83 10.11
N THR A 51 2.15 10.81 10.95
CA THR A 51 0.91 10.56 11.70
C THR A 51 0.52 11.77 12.53
N LEU A 52 -0.60 12.38 12.17
CA LEU A 52 -1.60 12.83 13.14
C LEU A 52 -2.88 12.12 12.73
N ASP A 53 -3.24 11.12 13.53
CA ASP A 53 -4.47 10.32 13.49
C ASP A 53 -4.67 9.32 12.32
N LYS A 54 -4.57 8.03 12.64
CA LYS A 54 -4.83 6.92 11.71
C LYS A 54 -6.33 6.62 11.68
N ILE A 55 -7.06 7.18 10.71
CA ILE A 55 -8.45 6.79 10.47
C ILE A 55 -8.47 5.57 9.55
N ALA A 56 -8.81 4.40 10.10
CA ALA A 56 -9.08 3.20 9.33
C ALA A 56 -10.38 3.38 8.52
N ILE A 57 -10.28 3.55 7.20
CA ILE A 57 -11.44 3.52 6.30
C ILE A 57 -11.70 2.06 5.92
N GLY A 58 -12.45 1.37 6.77
CA GLY A 58 -13.11 0.12 6.42
C GLY A 58 -14.21 0.36 5.39
N LYS A 59 -14.35 -0.56 4.43
CA LYS A 59 -15.33 -0.51 3.34
C LYS A 59 -16.73 -0.17 3.86
N LYS A 60 -17.36 0.88 3.32
CA LYS A 60 -18.79 1.14 3.48
C LYS A 60 -19.59 -0.01 2.85
N LYS A 61 -20.49 -0.60 3.64
CA LYS A 61 -21.60 -1.46 3.18
C LYS A 61 -22.81 -0.56 2.89
#